data_AF-A0A317I792-F1
#
_entry.id   AF-A0A317I792-F1
#
_cell.length_a   1.000
_cell.length_b   1.000
_cell.length_c   1.000
_cell.angle_alpha   90.00
_cell.angle_beta   90.00
_cell.angle_gamma   90.00
#
_symmetry.space_group_name_H-M   'P 1'
#
loop_
_entity.id
_entity.type
_entity.pdbx_description
1 polymer ?
#
loop_
_entity_poly.entity_id
_entity_poly.type
_entity_poly.pdbx_seq_one_letter_code
_entity_poly.pdbx_strand_id
1 'polypeptide(L)'
;PFDAKKAPSPDLCFLKFVETANNATTLDQVLPYLPYAQQRVIKEEQQRWSPQSAAETRAQHLKLNPSITADALEFFSEAPYVRELNSLKDISGKIMRVRSIKYTGPNTAVLDVATRNNCRMNGEDYPYSTADVELLGQGNFWMFDKYRDSSMHYKAPQ
;
A
#
# COMPACT_ATOMS: atom_id res chain seq x y z
N PRO A 1 15.65 -14.90 13.67
CA PRO A 1 16.46 -13.76 13.16
C PRO A 1 16.36 -13.74 11.63
N PHE A 2 16.26 -12.57 11.00
CA PHE A 2 16.27 -12.46 9.54
C PHE A 2 17.69 -12.68 9.00
N ASP A 3 17.83 -13.45 7.92
CA ASP A 3 19.10 -13.69 7.24
C ASP A 3 19.01 -13.18 5.80
N ALA A 4 19.47 -11.94 5.59
CA ALA A 4 19.43 -11.26 4.30
C ALA A 4 20.16 -12.02 3.18
N LYS A 5 21.15 -12.86 3.51
CA LYS A 5 21.92 -13.63 2.52
C LYS A 5 21.18 -14.87 2.03
N LYS A 6 20.24 -15.38 2.83
CA LYS A 6 19.44 -16.58 2.50
C LYS A 6 18.05 -16.23 2.00
N ALA A 7 17.54 -15.05 2.33
CA ALA A 7 16.27 -14.56 1.80
C ALA A 7 16.38 -14.31 0.28
N PRO A 8 15.27 -14.48 -0.48
CA PRO A 8 15.20 -13.97 -1.84
C PRO A 8 15.51 -12.46 -1.88
N SER A 9 15.89 -11.94 -3.05
CA SER A 9 16.17 -10.51 -3.18
C SER A 9 14.92 -9.66 -2.88
N PRO A 10 15.09 -8.43 -2.37
CA PRO A 10 13.96 -7.60 -1.96
C PRO A 10 12.94 -7.31 -3.07
N ASP A 11 13.42 -7.12 -4.30
CA ASP A 11 12.60 -6.90 -5.49
C ASP A 11 11.74 -8.11 -5.84
N LEU A 12 12.27 -9.34 -5.75
CA LEU A 12 11.49 -10.56 -6.00
C LEU A 12 10.37 -10.74 -4.97
N CYS A 13 10.66 -10.50 -3.69
CA CYS A 13 9.65 -10.53 -2.64
C CYS A 13 8.57 -9.46 -2.87
N PHE A 14 8.98 -8.24 -3.22
CA PHE A 14 8.07 -7.14 -3.47
C PHE A 14 7.19 -7.36 -4.70
N LEU A 15 7.73 -7.86 -5.82
CA LEU A 15 6.93 -8.18 -7.00
C LEU A 15 5.89 -9.27 -6.71
N LYS A 16 6.22 -10.24 -5.87
CA LYS A 16 5.26 -11.25 -5.42
C LYS A 16 4.16 -10.66 -4.52
N PHE A 17 4.51 -9.69 -3.67
CA PHE A 17 3.51 -8.90 -2.94
C PHE A 17 2.59 -8.15 -3.91
N VAL A 18 3.14 -7.42 -4.90
CA VAL A 18 2.36 -6.66 -5.89
C VAL A 18 1.40 -7.56 -6.66
N GLU A 19 1.88 -8.71 -7.14
CA GLU A 19 1.07 -9.71 -7.82
C GLU A 19 -0.05 -10.24 -6.90
N THR A 20 0.28 -10.60 -5.66
CA THR A 20 -0.69 -11.13 -4.70
C THR A 20 -1.74 -10.08 -4.37
N ALA A 21 -1.34 -8.84 -4.06
CA ALA A 21 -2.24 -7.76 -3.71
C ALA A 21 -3.21 -7.45 -4.87
N ASN A 22 -2.71 -7.32 -6.10
CA ASN A 22 -3.55 -7.06 -7.28
C ASN A 22 -4.64 -8.13 -7.48
N ASN A 23 -4.31 -9.40 -7.22
CA ASN A 23 -5.21 -10.52 -7.41
C ASN A 23 -6.03 -10.89 -6.15
N ALA A 24 -5.72 -10.30 -4.99
CA ALA A 24 -6.34 -10.69 -3.75
C ALA A 24 -7.83 -10.31 -3.70
N THR A 25 -8.63 -11.26 -3.24
CA THR A 25 -10.06 -11.09 -2.92
C THR A 25 -10.29 -10.86 -1.44
N THR A 26 -9.33 -11.22 -0.58
CA THR A 26 -9.39 -11.00 0.87
C THR A 26 -8.04 -10.50 1.39
N LEU A 27 -8.05 -9.75 2.49
CA LEU A 27 -6.83 -9.26 3.10
C LEU A 27 -5.94 -10.41 3.61
N ASP A 28 -6.52 -11.53 4.05
CA ASP A 28 -5.76 -12.68 4.55
C ASP A 28 -4.77 -13.27 3.51
N GLN A 29 -5.05 -13.09 2.21
CA GLN A 29 -4.12 -13.48 1.14
C GLN A 29 -2.87 -12.60 1.08
N VAL A 30 -2.99 -11.33 1.51
CA VAL A 30 -1.93 -10.31 1.45
C VAL A 30 -1.18 -10.19 2.78
N LEU A 31 -1.85 -10.44 3.92
CA LEU A 31 -1.25 -10.34 5.26
C LEU A 31 0.15 -10.97 5.40
N PRO A 32 0.44 -12.16 4.83
CA PRO A 32 1.76 -12.78 4.95
C PRO A 32 2.92 -11.96 4.37
N TYR A 33 2.63 -10.96 3.54
CA TYR A 33 3.61 -10.07 2.93
C TYR A 33 3.80 -8.76 3.69
N LEU A 34 3.06 -8.56 4.80
CA LEU A 34 3.19 -7.40 5.69
C LEU A 34 3.99 -7.77 6.94
N PRO A 35 4.66 -6.81 7.60
CA PRO A 35 5.30 -7.02 8.89
C PRO A 35 4.35 -7.56 9.95
N TYR A 36 4.83 -8.46 10.82
CA TYR A 36 4.00 -9.06 11.88
C TYR A 36 3.33 -8.04 12.81
N ALA A 37 4.01 -6.92 13.09
CA ALA A 37 3.45 -5.85 13.90
C ALA A 37 2.22 -5.20 13.23
N GLN A 38 2.31 -4.93 11.93
CA GLN A 38 1.20 -4.38 11.15
C GLN A 38 0.05 -5.38 11.04
N GLN A 39 0.34 -6.66 10.77
CA GLN A 39 -0.68 -7.72 10.75
C GLN A 39 -1.46 -7.78 12.08
N ARG A 40 -0.77 -7.66 13.22
CA ARG A 40 -1.40 -7.66 14.54
C ARG A 40 -2.32 -6.46 14.71
N VAL A 41 -1.85 -5.25 14.37
CA VAL A 41 -2.66 -4.02 14.48
C VAL A 41 -3.93 -4.13 13.64
N ILE A 42 -3.83 -4.55 12.38
CA ILE A 42 -4.99 -4.67 11.49
C ILE A 42 -5.99 -5.70 12.02
N LYS A 43 -5.50 -6.85 12.55
CA LYS A 43 -6.35 -7.87 13.17
C LYS A 43 -7.08 -7.35 14.40
N GLU A 44 -6.38 -6.62 15.27
CA GLU A 44 -6.97 -6.02 16.47
C GLU A 44 -8.02 -4.96 16.12
N GLU A 45 -7.76 -4.12 15.11
CA GLU A 45 -8.74 -3.15 14.60
C GLU A 45 -9.98 -3.84 14.05
N GLN A 46 -9.79 -4.88 13.24
CA GLN A 46 -10.90 -5.64 12.66
C GLN A 46 -11.76 -6.32 13.73
N GLN A 47 -11.15 -6.84 14.80
CA GLN A 47 -11.88 -7.47 15.91
C GLN A 47 -12.73 -6.46 16.70
N ARG A 48 -12.29 -5.20 16.77
CA ARG A 48 -13.02 -4.12 17.46
C ARG A 48 -14.07 -3.46 16.58
N TRP A 49 -13.99 -3.63 15.27
CA TRP A 49 -14.93 -3.04 14.33
C TRP A 49 -16.31 -3.69 14.45
N SER A 50 -17.36 -2.87 14.40
CA SER A 50 -18.74 -3.33 14.33
C SER A 50 -19.53 -2.56 13.26
N PRO A 51 -20.53 -3.18 12.62
CA PRO A 51 -21.41 -2.48 11.68
C PRO A 51 -22.14 -1.27 12.30
N GLN A 52 -22.41 -1.32 13.61
CA GLN A 52 -23.02 -0.22 14.36
C GLN A 52 -22.08 0.98 14.44
N SER A 53 -20.80 0.76 14.78
CA SER A 53 -19.79 1.82 14.79
C SER A 53 -19.62 2.47 13.41
N ALA A 54 -19.70 1.70 12.33
CA ALA A 54 -19.63 2.23 10.96
C ALA A 54 -20.80 3.19 10.65
N ALA A 55 -22.03 2.85 11.07
CA ALA A 55 -23.19 3.72 10.90
C ALA A 55 -23.07 5.02 11.72
N GLU A 56 -22.58 4.92 12.95
CA GLU A 56 -22.30 6.08 13.80
C GLU A 56 -21.23 6.99 13.18
N THR A 57 -20.14 6.42 12.66
CA THR A 57 -19.10 7.15 11.94
C THR A 57 -19.68 7.88 10.71
N ARG A 58 -20.51 7.21 9.90
CA ARG A 58 -21.20 7.87 8.76
C ARG A 58 -22.06 9.04 9.23
N ALA A 59 -22.88 8.85 10.26
CA ALA A 59 -23.74 9.90 10.80
C ALA A 59 -22.93 11.09 11.34
N GLN A 60 -21.81 10.82 12.01
CA GLN A 60 -20.91 11.85 12.52
C GLN A 60 -20.25 12.65 11.38
N HIS A 61 -19.75 11.99 10.33
CA HIS A 61 -19.15 12.66 9.19
C HIS A 61 -20.18 13.49 8.40
N LEU A 62 -21.39 12.98 8.20
CA LEU A 62 -22.50 13.75 7.62
C LEU A 62 -22.84 14.99 8.43
N LYS A 63 -22.83 14.89 9.77
CA LYS A 63 -23.09 16.04 10.65
C LYS A 63 -21.99 17.09 10.57
N LEU A 64 -20.73 16.67 10.49
CA LEU A 64 -19.58 17.58 10.43
C LEU A 64 -19.40 18.19 9.04
N ASN A 65 -19.71 17.44 7.99
CA ASN A 65 -19.61 17.86 6.60
C ASN A 65 -20.84 17.40 5.81
N PRO A 66 -21.93 18.18 5.77
CA PRO A 66 -23.16 17.80 5.07
C PRO A 66 -23.01 17.62 3.55
N SER A 67 -21.94 18.16 2.95
CA SER A 67 -21.65 18.01 1.51
C SER A 67 -20.66 16.88 1.20
N ILE A 68 -20.33 16.03 2.18
CA ILE A 68 -19.51 14.85 1.96
C ILE A 68 -20.17 13.91 0.94
N THR A 69 -19.36 13.34 0.04
CA THR A 69 -19.86 12.42 -0.99
C THR A 69 -20.16 11.04 -0.40
N ALA A 70 -21.02 10.28 -1.08
CA ALA A 70 -21.33 8.89 -0.70
C ALA A 70 -20.07 8.02 -0.67
N ASP A 71 -19.20 8.15 -1.68
CA ASP A 71 -17.94 7.39 -1.77
C ASP A 71 -17.00 7.69 -0.61
N ALA A 72 -16.87 8.96 -0.22
CA ALA A 72 -16.05 9.35 0.92
C ALA A 72 -16.64 8.81 2.25
N LEU A 73 -17.97 8.87 2.41
CA LEU A 73 -18.64 8.28 3.57
C LEU A 73 -18.47 6.77 3.66
N GLU A 74 -18.52 6.08 2.51
CA GLU A 74 -18.30 4.66 2.44
C GLU A 74 -16.89 4.33 2.92
N PHE A 75 -15.87 4.98 2.36
CA PHE A 75 -14.46 4.82 2.75
C PHE A 75 -14.23 4.99 4.26
N PHE A 76 -14.80 6.02 4.89
CA PHE A 76 -14.65 6.25 6.34
C PHE A 76 -15.32 5.20 7.22
N SER A 77 -16.23 4.40 6.64
CA SER A 77 -17.04 3.42 7.35
C SER A 77 -16.70 1.97 6.98
N GLU A 78 -15.77 1.77 6.05
CA GLU A 78 -15.33 0.45 5.63
C GLU A 78 -14.75 -0.35 6.80
N ALA A 79 -14.96 -1.66 6.78
CA ALA A 79 -14.29 -2.56 7.69
C ALA A 79 -12.76 -2.43 7.50
N PRO A 80 -11.95 -2.48 8.58
CA PRO A 80 -10.49 -2.35 8.49
C PRO A 80 -9.85 -3.27 7.45
N TYR A 81 -10.33 -4.51 7.33
CA TYR A 81 -9.83 -5.45 6.32
C TYR A 81 -10.09 -5.01 4.88
N VAL A 82 -11.27 -4.45 4.61
CA VAL A 82 -11.66 -3.96 3.28
C VAL A 82 -10.84 -2.73 2.93
N ARG A 83 -10.77 -1.78 3.86
CA ARG A 83 -10.00 -0.54 3.70
C ARG A 83 -8.52 -0.82 3.42
N GLU A 84 -7.91 -1.70 4.21
CA GLU A 84 -6.49 -2.04 4.04
C GLU A 84 -6.25 -2.79 2.73
N LEU A 85 -7.12 -3.73 2.35
CA LEU A 85 -7.02 -4.42 1.06
C LEU A 85 -7.12 -3.43 -0.10
N ASN A 86 -8.08 -2.50 -0.05
CA ASN A 86 -8.25 -1.46 -1.07
C ASN A 86 -7.01 -0.57 -1.18
N SER A 87 -6.44 -0.15 -0.04
CA SER A 87 -5.20 0.63 0.02
C SER A 87 -4.02 -0.11 -0.63
N LEU A 88 -3.79 -1.39 -0.26
CA LEU A 88 -2.70 -2.19 -0.81
C LEU A 88 -2.88 -2.47 -2.30
N LYS A 89 -4.13 -2.60 -2.78
CA LYS A 89 -4.46 -2.74 -4.20
C LYS A 89 -4.24 -1.45 -4.97
N ASP A 90 -4.60 -0.30 -4.41
CA ASP A 90 -4.32 1.01 -5.03
C ASP A 90 -2.81 1.22 -5.19
N ILE A 91 -2.04 0.95 -4.14
CA ILE A 91 -0.56 1.02 -4.19
C ILE A 91 -0.03 0.06 -5.26
N SER A 92 -0.43 -1.22 -5.21
CA SER A 92 0.08 -2.25 -6.12
C SER A 92 -0.31 -2.01 -7.59
N GLY A 93 -1.48 -1.41 -7.84
CA GLY A 93 -1.96 -1.07 -9.18
C GLY A 93 -1.18 0.07 -9.83
N LYS A 94 -0.52 0.92 -9.03
CA LYS A 94 0.36 2.00 -9.51
C LYS A 94 1.73 1.47 -9.94
N ILE A 95 2.22 0.38 -9.35
CA ILE A 95 3.58 -0.11 -9.58
C ILE A 95 3.74 -0.65 -11.00
N MET A 96 4.74 -0.15 -11.73
CA MET A 96 5.10 -0.65 -13.07
C MET A 96 6.29 -1.60 -13.03
N ARG A 97 7.37 -1.21 -12.33
CA ARG A 97 8.60 -1.99 -12.20
C ARG A 97 9.50 -1.44 -11.09
N VAL A 98 10.38 -2.29 -10.56
CA VAL A 98 11.49 -1.89 -9.70
C VAL A 98 12.61 -1.30 -10.57
N ARG A 99 13.18 -0.16 -10.14
CA ARG A 99 14.28 0.53 -10.82
C ARG A 99 15.62 0.29 -10.13
N SER A 100 15.63 0.34 -8.80
CA SER A 100 16.83 0.07 -8.01
C SER A 100 16.50 -0.41 -6.61
N ILE A 101 17.50 -1.01 -5.96
CA ILE A 101 17.44 -1.54 -4.59
C ILE A 101 18.55 -0.87 -3.78
N LYS A 102 18.20 -0.33 -2.62
CA LYS A 102 19.15 0.22 -1.65
C LYS A 102 18.97 -0.45 -0.29
N TYR A 103 19.98 -1.18 0.17
CA TYR A 103 20.00 -1.70 1.53
C TYR A 103 20.35 -0.55 2.50
N THR A 104 19.44 -0.27 3.43
CA THR A 104 19.59 0.82 4.40
C THR A 104 19.98 0.33 5.79
N GLY A 105 19.97 -0.99 6.00
CA GLY A 105 20.34 -1.65 7.24
C GLY A 105 20.38 -3.17 7.06
N PRO A 106 20.72 -3.94 8.12
CA PRO A 106 20.84 -5.39 8.03
C PRO A 106 19.52 -6.10 7.67
N ASN A 107 18.39 -5.50 8.05
CA ASN A 107 17.04 -6.04 7.82
C ASN A 107 16.13 -5.03 7.13
N THR A 108 16.68 -4.00 6.47
CA THR A 108 15.87 -2.96 5.81
C THR A 108 16.41 -2.67 4.41
N ALA A 109 15.49 -2.58 3.46
CA ALA A 109 15.78 -2.20 2.08
C ALA A 109 14.76 -1.16 1.62
N VAL A 110 15.18 -0.29 0.70
CA VAL A 110 14.31 0.65 0.02
C VAL A 110 14.40 0.38 -1.47
N LEU A 111 13.25 0.22 -2.11
CA LEU A 111 13.13 0.10 -3.56
C LEU A 111 12.72 1.46 -4.14
N ASP A 112 13.44 1.91 -5.17
CA ASP A 112 12.93 2.94 -6.08
C ASP A 112 12.12 2.23 -7.16
N VAL A 113 10.86 2.61 -7.31
CA VAL A 113 9.93 1.97 -8.26
C VAL A 113 9.36 3.00 -9.22
N ALA A 114 9.18 2.60 -10.48
CA ALA A 114 8.43 3.39 -11.45
C ALA A 114 6.93 3.18 -11.22
N THR A 115 6.16 4.26 -11.23
CA THR A 115 4.71 4.23 -11.00
C THR A 115 3.93 4.89 -12.12
N ARG A 116 2.69 4.44 -12.32
CA ARG A 116 1.71 5.12 -13.17
C ARG A 116 1.22 6.38 -12.45
N ASN A 117 1.08 7.46 -13.19
CA ASN A 117 0.51 8.71 -12.72
C ASN A 117 -0.47 9.22 -13.78
N ASN A 118 -1.49 9.98 -13.38
CA ASN A 118 -2.40 10.65 -14.30
C ASN A 118 -2.41 12.15 -14.00
N CYS A 119 -1.22 12.73 -13.85
CA CYS A 119 -1.07 14.14 -13.52
C CYS A 119 -1.02 14.99 -14.79
N ARG A 120 -1.78 16.09 -14.80
CA ARG A 120 -1.73 17.09 -15.86
C ARG A 120 -1.27 18.41 -15.28
N MET A 121 -0.19 18.97 -15.82
CA MET A 121 0.38 20.26 -15.38
C MET A 121 0.56 21.15 -16.61
N ASN A 122 0.04 22.38 -16.54
CA ASN A 122 0.12 23.36 -17.62
C ASN A 122 -0.36 22.83 -19.00
N GLY A 123 -1.39 21.96 -18.99
CA GLY A 123 -1.96 21.37 -20.21
C GLY A 123 -1.22 20.12 -20.72
N GLU A 124 -0.07 19.79 -20.15
CA GLU A 124 0.76 18.63 -20.51
C GLU A 124 0.52 17.44 -19.57
N ASP A 125 0.52 16.23 -20.12
CA ASP A 125 0.31 14.98 -19.39
C ASP A 125 1.65 14.39 -18.91
N TYR A 126 1.68 13.99 -17.65
CA TYR A 126 2.81 13.35 -16.99
C TYR A 126 2.38 11.95 -16.50
N PRO A 127 2.40 10.95 -17.39
CA PRO A 127 1.82 9.63 -17.12
C PRO A 127 2.65 8.76 -16.16
N TYR A 128 3.85 9.23 -15.77
CA TYR A 128 4.79 8.44 -14.99
C TYR A 128 5.31 9.22 -13.78
N SER A 129 5.58 8.51 -12.70
CA SER A 129 6.23 9.02 -11.49
C SER A 129 7.18 7.95 -10.94
N THR A 130 7.79 8.25 -9.80
CA THR A 130 8.50 7.26 -8.99
C THR A 130 7.93 7.21 -7.58
N ALA A 131 8.29 6.17 -6.84
CA ALA A 131 7.99 6.05 -5.42
C ALA A 131 9.09 5.27 -4.71
N ASP A 132 9.20 5.50 -3.40
CA ASP A 132 10.04 4.70 -2.53
C ASP A 132 9.17 3.67 -1.80
N VAL A 133 9.64 2.42 -1.79
CA VAL A 133 9.03 1.33 -1.02
C VAL A 133 10.02 0.84 0.03
N GLU A 134 9.68 1.01 1.30
CA GLU A 134 10.43 0.44 2.41
C GLU A 134 10.01 -1.02 2.62
N LEU A 135 11.02 -1.89 2.73
CA LEU A 135 10.86 -3.30 3.02
C LEU A 135 11.57 -3.67 4.32
N LEU A 136 10.94 -4.54 5.10
CA LEU A 136 11.47 -5.05 6.36
C LEU A 136 11.71 -6.56 6.27
N GLY A 137 12.94 -6.99 6.52
CA GLY A 137 13.31 -8.39 6.59
C GLY A 137 12.74 -9.05 7.84
N GLN A 138 11.85 -10.04 7.66
CA GLN A 138 11.28 -10.84 8.75
C GLN A 138 11.17 -12.31 8.34
N GLY A 139 11.58 -13.21 9.25
CA GLY A 139 11.68 -14.63 8.92
C GLY A 139 12.68 -14.86 7.78
N ASN A 140 12.17 -15.34 6.64
CA ASN A 140 12.97 -15.60 5.43
C ASN A 140 12.55 -14.71 4.24
N PHE A 141 11.77 -13.64 4.47
CA PHE A 141 11.21 -12.80 3.41
C PHE A 141 11.39 -11.31 3.70
N TRP A 142 11.38 -10.50 2.64
CA TRP A 142 11.23 -9.06 2.72
C TRP A 142 9.76 -8.70 2.67
N MET A 143 9.27 -8.02 3.72
CA MET A 143 7.87 -7.64 3.89
C MET A 143 7.66 -6.18 3.47
N PHE A 144 6.53 -5.88 2.85
CA PHE A 144 6.12 -4.51 2.50
C PHE A 144 5.79 -3.71 3.76
N ASP A 145 6.56 -2.66 4.06
CA ASP A 145 6.38 -1.83 5.26
C ASP A 145 5.75 -0.47 4.94
N LYS A 146 6.36 0.30 4.02
CA LYS A 146 5.87 1.65 3.68
C LYS A 146 5.98 1.95 2.20
N TYR A 147 5.10 2.83 1.74
CA TYR A 147 5.09 3.40 0.40
C TYR A 147 5.09 4.93 0.50
N ARG A 148 5.91 5.59 -0.33
CA ARG A 148 5.93 7.06 -0.43
C ARG A 148 6.03 7.48 -1.89
N ASP A 149 5.00 8.18 -2.36
CA ASP A 149 5.03 8.81 -3.68
C ASP A 149 6.16 9.86 -3.76
N SER A 150 6.83 9.90 -4.91
CA SER A 150 7.71 11.02 -5.27
C SER A 150 6.88 12.20 -5.78
N SER A 151 7.37 13.41 -5.53
CA SER A 151 6.87 14.63 -6.17
C SER A 151 7.38 14.82 -7.60
N MET A 152 8.27 13.94 -8.09
CA MET A 152 8.81 14.02 -9.44
C MET A 152 7.94 13.28 -10.45
N HIS A 153 7.50 13.99 -11.50
CA HIS A 153 6.67 13.44 -12.57
C HIS A 153 7.39 13.52 -13.91
N TYR A 154 7.24 12.48 -14.74
CA TYR A 154 7.95 12.32 -15.99
C TYR A 154 6.98 12.28 -17.18
N LYS A 155 7.39 12.91 -18.28
CA LYS A 155 6.71 12.78 -19.57
C LYS A 155 6.95 11.39 -20.16
N ALA A 156 6.08 10.98 -21.08
CA ALA A 156 6.37 9.82 -21.90
C ALA A 156 7.65 10.06 -22.74
N PRO A 157 8.53 9.06 -22.88
CA PRO A 157 9.61 9.14 -23.85
C PRO A 157 9.01 9.42 -25.23
N GLN A 158 9.56 10.42 -25.94
CA GLN A 158 9.25 10.65 -27.35
C GLN A 158 9.90 9.56 -28.22
#